data_AF-A0A7U9QXB1-F1
#
_entry.id   AF-A0A7U9QXB1-F1
#
_cell.length_a   1.000
_cell.length_b   1.000
_cell.length_c   1.000
_cell.angle_alpha   90.00
_cell.angle_beta   90.00
_cell.angle_gamma   90.00
#
_symmetry.space_group_name_H-M   'P 1'
#
loop_
_entity.id
_entity.type
_entity.pdbx_description
1 polymer ?
#
loop_
_entity_poly.entity_id
_entity_poly.type
_entity_poly.pdbx_seq_one_letter_code
_entity_poly.pdbx_strand_id
1 'polypeptide(L)'
;MERREEECLTPGMIDGYLGSLAGKGRSSSSLESYRRVLKGIYEYLPEGKTIREGTGAEWKSYLEGQGFSPVTVDCRISVWNGLVQYLGHREWQMDDFRREKGEAQPELSRAEYLKLLSMAKHMGKEKAYLIIKTLGGAGMRVQELPQLTVEAVRRGMVELEYHNARQKRVLYLPEGLRRELQGYINREGLHGGAVFRSLEGGPMARSSINYLVAIVGREAHVDEGKATPRGLWKMYQNTCMGIRADVSALIEQAYQRMMAEEQLAVGWDA
;
A
#
# COMPACT_ATOMS: atom_id res chain seq x y z
N MET A 1 -9.06 43.28 -2.19
CA MET A 1 -9.24 41.98 -2.85
C MET A 1 -10.52 41.41 -2.29
N GLU A 2 -11.62 41.50 -3.03
CA GLU A 2 -12.93 41.02 -2.58
C GLU A 2 -12.83 39.53 -2.27
N ARG A 3 -13.12 39.14 -1.03
CA ARG A 3 -13.28 37.74 -0.67
C ARG A 3 -14.52 37.26 -1.40
N ARG A 4 -14.37 36.34 -2.35
CA ARG A 4 -15.52 35.61 -2.88
C ARG A 4 -16.09 34.79 -1.74
N GLU A 5 -17.27 35.17 -1.27
CA GLU A 5 -18.00 34.45 -0.22
C GLU A 5 -18.50 33.09 -0.71
N GLU A 6 -18.60 32.92 -2.04
CA GLU A 6 -19.08 31.72 -2.70
C GLU A 6 -18.32 31.47 -4.01
N GLU A 7 -18.14 30.19 -4.39
CA GLU A 7 -17.52 29.77 -5.65
C GLU A 7 -18.41 28.70 -6.32
N CYS A 8 -18.59 28.76 -7.64
CA CYS A 8 -19.39 27.77 -8.37
C CYS A 8 -18.49 26.63 -8.85
N LEU A 9 -18.67 25.43 -8.29
CA LEU A 9 -17.90 24.26 -8.68
C LEU A 9 -18.36 23.77 -10.06
N THR A 10 -17.44 23.74 -11.02
CA THR A 10 -17.71 23.24 -12.39
C THR A 10 -16.99 21.92 -12.67
N PRO A 11 -17.47 21.10 -13.62
CA PRO A 11 -16.75 19.91 -14.08
C PRO A 11 -15.33 20.23 -14.58
N GLY A 12 -15.15 21.38 -15.25
CA GLY A 12 -13.83 21.82 -15.74
C GLY A 12 -12.83 22.10 -14.60
N MET A 13 -13.30 22.66 -13.47
CA MET A 13 -12.46 22.85 -12.28
C MET A 13 -12.07 21.51 -11.64
N ILE A 14 -13.00 20.55 -11.59
CA ILE A 14 -12.72 19.19 -11.09
C ILE A 14 -11.65 18.52 -11.96
N ASP A 15 -11.79 18.58 -13.28
CA ASP A 15 -10.82 17.99 -14.20
C ASP A 15 -9.48 18.73 -14.15
N GLY A 16 -9.48 20.06 -14.00
CA GLY A 16 -8.27 20.87 -13.79
C GLY A 16 -7.52 20.47 -12.51
N TYR A 17 -8.24 20.29 -11.40
CA TYR A 17 -7.66 19.80 -10.15
C TYR A 17 -7.07 18.40 -10.31
N LEU A 18 -7.80 17.47 -10.92
CA LEU A 18 -7.31 16.11 -11.20
C LEU A 18 -6.07 16.13 -12.12
N GLY A 19 -6.03 17.00 -13.13
CA GLY A 19 -4.87 17.23 -13.99
C GLY A 19 -3.66 17.73 -13.21
N SER A 20 -3.86 18.66 -12.27
CA SER A 20 -2.79 19.15 -11.39
C SER A 20 -2.20 18.04 -10.51
N LEU A 21 -3.05 17.12 -10.02
CA LEU A 21 -2.64 15.98 -9.22
C LEU A 21 -1.88 14.95 -10.07
N ALA A 22 -2.30 14.75 -11.32
CA ALA A 22 -1.60 13.90 -12.28
C ALA A 22 -0.19 14.45 -12.57
N GLY A 23 -0.05 15.76 -12.82
CA GLY A 23 1.25 16.42 -13.01
C GLY A 23 2.18 16.26 -11.81
N LYS A 24 1.63 16.32 -10.59
CA LYS A 24 2.34 16.03 -9.33
C LYS A 24 2.71 14.55 -9.15
N GLY A 25 2.31 13.66 -10.05
CA GLY A 25 2.70 12.24 -10.06
C GLY A 25 1.80 11.32 -9.22
N ARG A 26 0.54 11.70 -8.98
CA ARG A 26 -0.44 10.79 -8.39
C ARG A 26 -0.72 9.62 -9.33
N SER A 27 -0.91 8.42 -8.77
CA SER A 27 -1.21 7.22 -9.56
C SER A 27 -2.62 7.27 -10.13
N SER A 28 -2.86 6.57 -11.24
CA SER A 28 -4.20 6.46 -11.85
C SER A 28 -5.26 5.97 -10.86
N SER A 29 -4.93 4.99 -10.01
CA SER A 29 -5.85 4.51 -8.97
C SER A 29 -6.21 5.59 -7.95
N SER A 30 -5.24 6.44 -7.57
CA SER A 30 -5.52 7.55 -6.65
C SER A 30 -6.36 8.65 -7.32
N LEU A 31 -6.10 8.93 -8.60
CA LEU A 31 -6.91 9.89 -9.37
C LEU A 31 -8.36 9.41 -9.51
N GLU A 32 -8.59 8.13 -9.77
CA GLU A 32 -9.94 7.55 -9.82
C GLU A 32 -10.66 7.62 -8.47
N SER A 33 -9.96 7.36 -7.37
CA SER A 33 -10.53 7.57 -6.03
C SER A 33 -10.93 9.03 -5.82
N TYR A 34 -10.06 9.98 -6.19
CA TYR A 34 -10.36 11.42 -6.06
C TYR A 34 -11.56 11.81 -6.94
N ARG A 35 -11.60 11.34 -8.20
CA ARG A 35 -12.71 11.59 -9.12
C ARG A 35 -14.05 11.15 -8.54
N ARG A 36 -14.12 9.97 -7.92
CA ARG A 36 -15.34 9.46 -7.26
C ARG A 36 -15.78 10.35 -6.10
N VAL A 37 -14.83 10.80 -5.29
CA VAL A 37 -15.13 11.70 -4.16
C VAL A 37 -15.61 13.06 -4.67
N LEU A 38 -14.92 13.64 -5.65
CA LEU A 38 -15.29 14.92 -6.26
C LEU A 38 -16.66 14.87 -6.94
N LYS A 39 -16.97 13.75 -7.60
CA LYS A 39 -18.31 13.49 -8.14
C LYS A 39 -19.37 13.45 -7.02
N GLY A 40 -19.08 12.76 -5.91
CA GLY A 40 -19.97 12.72 -4.75
C GLY A 40 -20.20 14.10 -4.11
N ILE A 41 -19.17 14.95 -4.05
CA ILE A 41 -19.33 16.36 -3.63
C ILE A 41 -20.25 17.08 -4.63
N TYR A 42 -19.94 16.99 -5.92
CA TYR A 42 -20.70 17.66 -6.97
C TYR A 42 -22.19 17.26 -6.99
N GLU A 43 -22.49 15.99 -6.76
CA GLU A 43 -23.86 15.47 -6.67
C GLU A 43 -24.59 15.94 -5.40
N TYR A 44 -23.87 16.07 -4.28
CA TYR A 44 -24.42 16.59 -3.02
C TYR A 44 -24.80 18.08 -3.10
N LEU A 45 -24.03 18.90 -3.84
CA LEU A 45 -24.28 20.33 -3.94
C LEU A 45 -25.62 20.65 -4.62
N PRO A 46 -26.30 21.75 -4.23
CA PRO A 46 -27.55 22.21 -4.86
C PRO A 46 -27.37 22.53 -6.36
N GLU A 47 -28.46 22.82 -7.07
CA GLU A 47 -28.44 23.02 -8.54
C GLU A 47 -27.40 24.06 -9.01
N GLY A 48 -27.14 25.10 -8.22
CA GLY A 48 -26.12 26.13 -8.52
C GLY A 48 -24.66 25.68 -8.33
N LYS A 49 -24.43 24.48 -7.78
CA LYS A 49 -23.11 23.89 -7.48
C LYS A 49 -22.20 24.82 -6.67
N THR A 50 -22.80 25.64 -5.83
CA THR A 50 -22.12 26.65 -5.02
C THR A 50 -21.44 26.03 -3.82
N ILE A 51 -20.18 26.38 -3.59
CA ILE A 51 -19.40 26.08 -2.38
C ILE A 51 -19.14 27.37 -1.62
N ARG A 52 -19.16 27.30 -0.28
CA ARG A 52 -18.93 28.43 0.63
C ARG A 52 -18.31 27.96 1.93
N GLU A 53 -18.04 28.90 2.82
CA GLU A 53 -17.66 28.59 4.20
C GLU A 53 -18.75 27.73 4.86
N GLY A 54 -18.35 26.61 5.49
CA GLY A 54 -19.27 25.66 6.11
C GLY A 54 -19.75 24.51 5.20
N THR A 55 -19.67 24.60 3.87
CA THR A 55 -20.08 23.50 2.96
C THR A 55 -19.34 22.20 3.25
N GLY A 56 -18.06 22.26 3.63
CA GLY A 56 -17.29 21.08 4.03
C GLY A 56 -17.83 20.40 5.28
N ALA A 57 -18.33 21.16 6.25
CA ALA A 57 -18.90 20.64 7.50
C ALA A 57 -20.28 20.03 7.25
N GLU A 58 -21.12 20.71 6.47
CA GLU A 58 -22.43 20.19 6.05
C GLU A 58 -22.28 18.86 5.30
N TRP A 59 -21.31 18.80 4.39
CA TRP A 59 -21.01 17.57 3.65
C TRP A 59 -20.44 16.48 4.56
N LYS A 60 -19.58 16.80 5.53
CA LYS A 60 -19.09 15.86 6.54
C LYS A 60 -20.26 15.22 7.30
N SER A 61 -21.16 16.03 7.85
CA SER A 61 -22.34 15.54 8.58
C SER A 61 -23.27 14.71 7.69
N TYR A 62 -23.42 15.08 6.42
CA TYR A 62 -24.14 14.26 5.44
C TYR A 62 -23.49 12.87 5.28
N LEU A 63 -22.17 12.80 5.11
CA LEU A 63 -21.45 11.52 4.98
C LEU A 63 -21.59 10.65 6.24
N GLU A 64 -21.51 11.25 7.42
CA GLU A 64 -21.72 10.54 8.69
C GLU A 64 -23.16 10.00 8.79
N GLY A 65 -24.15 10.80 8.41
CA GLY A 65 -25.56 10.38 8.35
C GLY A 65 -25.85 9.27 7.34
N GLN A 66 -25.01 9.11 6.31
CA GLN A 66 -25.06 7.98 5.37
C GLN A 66 -24.44 6.68 5.94
N GLY A 67 -23.89 6.71 7.17
CA GLY A 67 -23.29 5.55 7.81
C GLY A 67 -21.88 5.21 7.30
N PHE A 68 -21.18 6.15 6.65
CA PHE A 68 -19.78 5.94 6.30
C PHE A 68 -18.91 5.84 7.57
N SER A 69 -17.90 4.97 7.53
CA SER A 69 -16.96 4.87 8.66
C SER A 69 -16.15 6.16 8.82
N PRO A 70 -15.70 6.51 10.06
CA PRO A 70 -14.93 7.73 10.31
C PRO A 70 -13.71 7.88 9.39
N VAL A 71 -12.97 6.78 9.16
CA VAL A 71 -11.80 6.76 8.24
C VAL A 71 -12.19 7.11 6.80
N THR A 72 -13.37 6.67 6.34
CA THR A 72 -13.87 6.99 5.00
C THR A 72 -14.26 8.45 4.90
N VAL A 73 -14.92 8.98 5.93
CA VAL A 73 -15.28 10.41 6.03
C VAL A 73 -14.02 11.26 6.00
N ASP A 74 -13.04 10.99 6.85
CA ASP A 74 -11.77 11.73 6.89
C ASP A 74 -11.02 11.69 5.55
N CYS A 75 -11.02 10.55 4.87
CA CYS A 75 -10.42 10.43 3.53
C CYS A 75 -11.11 11.34 2.51
N ARG A 76 -12.43 11.43 2.56
CA ARG A 76 -13.24 12.30 1.70
C ARG A 76 -13.02 13.78 2.03
N ILE A 77 -12.96 14.14 3.31
CA ILE A 77 -12.63 15.50 3.76
C ILE A 77 -11.21 15.91 3.35
N SER A 78 -10.26 14.98 3.33
CA SER A 78 -8.93 15.27 2.78
C SER A 78 -8.96 15.62 1.29
N VAL A 79 -9.87 15.05 0.50
CA VAL A 79 -10.04 15.42 -0.92
C VAL A 79 -10.68 16.80 -1.03
N TRP A 80 -11.69 17.10 -0.21
CA TRP A 80 -12.30 18.43 -0.09
C TRP A 80 -11.25 19.50 0.21
N ASN A 81 -10.43 19.30 1.25
CA ASN A 81 -9.37 20.23 1.63
C ASN A 81 -8.38 20.49 0.50
N GLY A 82 -8.04 19.46 -0.28
CA GLY A 82 -7.18 19.61 -1.44
C GLY A 82 -7.84 20.38 -2.60
N LEU A 83 -9.15 20.19 -2.82
CA LEU A 83 -9.92 20.92 -3.82
C LEU A 83 -10.00 22.40 -3.49
N VAL A 84 -10.47 22.77 -2.28
CA VAL A 84 -10.64 24.18 -1.92
C VAL A 84 -9.30 24.92 -1.88
N GLN A 85 -8.21 24.24 -1.48
CA GLN A 85 -6.86 24.79 -1.60
C GLN A 85 -6.45 25.03 -3.05
N TYR A 86 -6.79 24.12 -3.96
CA TYR A 86 -6.50 24.28 -5.40
C TYR A 86 -7.29 25.47 -5.99
N LEU A 87 -8.52 25.69 -5.54
CA LEU A 87 -9.35 26.82 -5.94
C LEU A 87 -8.93 28.15 -5.28
N GLY A 88 -7.99 28.13 -4.33
CA GLY A 88 -7.49 29.33 -3.63
C GLY A 88 -8.20 29.65 -2.33
N HIS A 89 -9.15 28.83 -1.90
CA HIS A 89 -9.97 28.99 -0.70
C HIS A 89 -9.44 28.15 0.47
N ARG A 90 -8.27 28.51 0.97
CA ARG A 90 -7.62 27.77 2.07
C ARG A 90 -8.40 27.88 3.38
N GLU A 91 -9.10 28.98 3.57
CA GLU A 91 -9.98 29.27 4.70
C GLU A 91 -11.19 28.32 4.79
N TRP A 92 -11.57 27.64 3.70
CA TRP A 92 -12.65 26.64 3.70
C TRP A 92 -12.16 25.22 3.98
N GLN A 93 -10.87 25.06 4.31
CA GLN A 93 -10.34 23.78 4.75
C GLN A 93 -10.89 23.43 6.13
N MET A 94 -11.24 22.16 6.29
CA MET A 94 -11.64 21.57 7.56
C MET A 94 -10.39 21.14 8.31
N ASP A 95 -10.23 21.57 9.56
CA ASP A 95 -9.20 21.02 10.48
C ASP A 95 -9.73 19.86 11.32
N ASP A 96 -11.06 19.75 11.46
CA ASP A 96 -11.76 18.68 12.18
C ASP A 96 -11.89 17.42 11.32
N PHE A 97 -10.76 16.78 11.03
CA PHE A 97 -10.69 15.42 10.51
C PHE A 97 -9.57 14.70 11.23
N ARG A 98 -9.83 13.48 11.72
CA ARG A 98 -8.86 12.82 12.60
C ARG A 98 -7.67 12.35 11.77
N ARG A 99 -6.54 13.03 11.93
CA ARG A 99 -5.20 12.49 11.58
C ARG A 99 -4.75 11.41 12.57
N GLU A 100 -5.65 10.87 13.41
CA GLU A 100 -5.33 9.75 14.28
C GLU A 100 -4.80 8.62 13.39
N LYS A 101 -3.54 8.21 13.66
CA LYS A 101 -3.02 6.94 13.19
C LYS A 101 -4.05 5.92 13.66
N GLY A 102 -4.91 5.45 12.75
CA GLY A 102 -5.97 4.53 13.08
C GLY A 102 -5.44 3.42 13.99
N GLU A 103 -6.29 2.95 14.90
CA GLU A 103 -6.02 1.89 15.88
C GLU A 103 -4.97 0.91 15.37
N ALA A 104 -3.98 0.60 16.20
CA ALA A 104 -2.86 -0.27 15.87
C ALA A 104 -3.39 -1.52 15.15
N GLN A 105 -3.30 -1.51 13.81
CA GLN A 105 -3.89 -2.56 13.00
C GLN A 105 -3.27 -3.88 13.45
N PRO A 106 -4.09 -4.92 13.70
CA PRO A 106 -3.58 -6.19 14.15
C PRO A 106 -2.48 -6.66 13.19
N GLU A 107 -1.32 -7.00 13.73
CA GLU A 107 -0.16 -7.39 12.93
C GLU A 107 -0.17 -8.90 12.69
N LEU A 108 0.13 -9.29 11.46
CA LEU A 108 0.36 -10.68 11.09
C LEU A 108 1.71 -11.11 11.66
N SER A 109 1.72 -12.19 12.44
CA SER A 109 2.95 -12.81 12.95
C SER A 109 3.58 -13.75 11.92
N ARG A 110 4.86 -14.08 12.12
CA ARG A 110 5.55 -15.07 11.28
C ARG A 110 4.89 -16.46 11.36
N ALA A 111 4.38 -16.83 12.53
CA ALA A 111 3.67 -18.10 12.73
C ALA A 111 2.34 -18.14 11.95
N GLU A 112 1.54 -17.08 12.01
CA GLU A 112 0.31 -16.95 11.21
C GLU A 112 0.62 -16.97 9.70
N TYR A 113 1.70 -16.31 9.25
CA TYR A 113 2.15 -16.40 7.86
C TYR A 113 2.47 -17.84 7.42
N LEU A 114 3.16 -18.63 8.26
CA LEU A 114 3.42 -20.04 7.95
C LEU A 114 2.12 -20.87 7.93
N LYS A 115 1.14 -20.56 8.79
CA LYS A 115 -0.20 -21.17 8.72
C LYS A 115 -0.89 -20.86 7.38
N LEU A 116 -0.83 -19.62 6.89
CA LEU A 116 -1.37 -19.26 5.57
C LEU A 116 -0.73 -20.08 4.45
N LEU A 117 0.61 -20.21 4.45
CA LEU A 117 1.31 -21.02 3.46
C LEU A 117 0.93 -22.51 3.54
N SER A 118 0.88 -23.06 4.76
CA SER A 118 0.49 -24.45 4.99
C SER A 118 -0.93 -24.70 4.49
N MET A 119 -1.86 -23.80 4.82
CA MET A 119 -3.26 -23.90 4.42
C MET A 119 -3.43 -23.80 2.90
N ALA A 120 -2.81 -22.81 2.25
CA ALA A 120 -2.86 -22.69 0.79
C ALA A 120 -2.34 -23.95 0.08
N LYS A 121 -1.29 -24.59 0.63
CA LYS A 121 -0.77 -25.87 0.14
C LYS A 121 -1.77 -27.00 0.36
N HIS A 122 -2.35 -27.11 1.55
CA HIS A 122 -3.34 -28.14 1.88
C HIS A 122 -4.58 -28.07 0.98
N MET A 123 -5.05 -26.86 0.67
CA MET A 123 -6.17 -26.61 -0.24
C MET A 123 -5.83 -26.84 -1.73
N GLY A 124 -4.59 -27.18 -2.07
CA GLY A 124 -4.13 -27.29 -3.47
C GLY A 124 -4.13 -25.95 -4.23
N LYS A 125 -4.18 -24.81 -3.53
CA LYS A 125 -4.24 -23.48 -4.14
C LYS A 125 -2.83 -22.92 -4.38
N GLU A 126 -2.09 -23.57 -5.28
CA GLU A 126 -0.69 -23.25 -5.58
C GLU A 126 -0.48 -21.76 -5.95
N LYS A 127 -1.34 -21.20 -6.80
CA LYS A 127 -1.28 -19.78 -7.18
C LYS A 127 -1.39 -18.85 -5.96
N ALA A 128 -2.31 -19.13 -5.04
CA ALA A 128 -2.48 -18.34 -3.82
C ALA A 128 -1.27 -18.51 -2.89
N TYR A 129 -0.75 -19.74 -2.74
CA TYR A 129 0.47 -20.03 -2.00
C TYR A 129 1.65 -19.18 -2.48
N LEU A 130 1.90 -19.14 -3.79
CA LEU A 130 3.01 -18.38 -4.37
C LEU A 130 2.82 -16.88 -4.26
N ILE A 131 1.59 -16.37 -4.39
CA ILE A 131 1.27 -14.97 -4.14
C ILE A 131 1.61 -14.60 -2.68
N ILE A 132 1.11 -15.37 -1.71
CA ILE A 132 1.35 -15.12 -0.28
C ILE A 132 2.85 -15.16 0.02
N LYS A 133 3.56 -16.15 -0.53
CA LYS A 133 5.01 -16.31 -0.36
C LYS A 133 5.81 -15.18 -1.02
N THR A 134 5.37 -14.66 -2.15
CA THR A 134 6.01 -13.52 -2.82
C THR A 134 5.83 -12.24 -2.01
N LEU A 135 4.62 -11.98 -1.50
CA LEU A 135 4.32 -10.77 -0.73
C LEU A 135 5.00 -10.77 0.65
N GLY A 136 4.83 -11.85 1.42
CA GLY A 136 5.33 -11.96 2.79
C GLY A 136 6.74 -12.54 2.92
N GLY A 137 7.18 -13.35 1.96
CA GLY A 137 8.50 -13.99 1.97
C GLY A 137 9.59 -13.19 1.28
N ALA A 138 9.26 -12.48 0.20
CA ALA A 138 10.21 -11.66 -0.56
C ALA A 138 9.98 -10.14 -0.42
N GLY A 139 8.90 -9.70 0.22
CA GLY A 139 8.66 -8.29 0.50
C GLY A 139 8.20 -7.47 -0.71
N MET A 140 7.57 -8.13 -1.69
CA MET A 140 6.95 -7.45 -2.82
C MET A 140 5.63 -6.82 -2.39
N ARG A 141 5.35 -5.58 -2.83
CA ARG A 141 4.05 -4.94 -2.58
C ARG A 141 3.04 -5.44 -3.62
N VAL A 142 1.76 -5.50 -3.25
CA VAL A 142 0.70 -5.94 -4.18
C VAL A 142 0.65 -5.14 -5.49
N GLN A 143 0.96 -3.84 -5.44
CA GLN A 143 0.99 -2.97 -6.62
C GLN A 143 2.17 -3.26 -7.56
N GLU A 144 3.20 -3.92 -7.06
CA GLU A 144 4.41 -4.28 -7.80
C GLU A 144 4.31 -5.71 -8.37
N LEU A 145 3.36 -6.52 -7.89
CA LEU A 145 3.18 -7.91 -8.33
C LEU A 145 3.04 -8.09 -9.86
N PRO A 146 2.38 -7.19 -10.62
CA PRO A 146 2.36 -7.27 -12.09
C PRO A 146 3.74 -7.25 -12.76
N GLN A 147 4.76 -6.72 -12.07
CA GLN A 147 6.13 -6.61 -12.57
C GLN A 147 6.96 -7.87 -12.29
N LEU A 148 6.43 -8.83 -11.51
CA LEU A 148 7.02 -10.15 -11.39
C LEU A 148 6.73 -10.93 -12.68
N THR A 149 7.64 -10.80 -13.64
CA THR A 149 7.53 -11.46 -14.94
C THR A 149 8.31 -12.79 -14.98
N VAL A 150 7.98 -13.63 -15.96
CA VAL A 150 8.69 -14.89 -16.24
C VAL A 150 10.19 -14.61 -16.44
N GLU A 151 10.52 -13.55 -17.18
CA GLU A 151 11.90 -13.12 -17.44
C GLU A 151 12.60 -12.70 -16.15
N ALA A 152 11.92 -11.94 -15.29
CA ALA A 152 12.46 -11.52 -14.01
C ALA A 152 12.73 -12.71 -13.06
N VAL A 153 11.83 -13.72 -13.05
CA VAL A 153 12.03 -14.97 -12.29
C VAL A 153 13.21 -15.78 -12.85
N ARG A 154 13.35 -15.86 -14.19
CA ARG A 154 14.50 -16.50 -14.84
C ARG A 154 15.80 -15.80 -14.50
N ARG A 155 15.80 -14.47 -14.37
CA ARG A 155 16.96 -13.68 -13.94
C ARG A 155 17.25 -13.80 -12.44
N GLY A 156 16.22 -14.04 -11.63
CA GLY A 156 16.32 -14.13 -10.16
C GLY A 156 16.22 -12.78 -9.44
N MET A 157 15.96 -11.70 -10.18
CA MET A 157 15.74 -10.37 -9.61
C MET A 157 14.72 -9.59 -10.43
N VAL A 158 13.97 -8.75 -9.73
CA VAL A 158 12.92 -7.90 -10.30
C VAL A 158 13.30 -6.44 -10.08
N GLU A 159 13.33 -5.67 -11.15
CA GLU A 159 13.45 -4.21 -11.09
C GLU A 159 12.05 -3.64 -10.96
N LEU A 160 11.73 -3.11 -9.79
CA LEU A 160 10.39 -2.65 -9.44
C LEU A 160 10.31 -1.14 -9.58
N GLU A 161 9.36 -0.68 -10.36
CA GLU A 161 9.02 0.71 -10.55
C GLU A 161 7.71 1.07 -9.84
N TYR A 162 7.68 2.23 -9.20
CA TYR A 162 6.49 2.71 -8.50
C TYR A 162 6.42 4.26 -8.52
N HIS A 163 5.28 4.82 -8.11
CA HIS A 163 4.97 6.25 -8.31
C HIS A 163 5.11 6.70 -9.76
N ASN A 164 4.43 6.00 -10.69
CA ASN A 164 4.46 6.28 -12.13
C ASN A 164 5.90 6.33 -12.68
N ALA A 165 6.67 5.27 -12.41
CA ALA A 165 8.08 5.10 -12.83
C ALA A 165 9.09 6.13 -12.26
N ARG A 166 8.69 6.97 -11.30
CA ARG A 166 9.59 7.96 -10.67
C ARG A 166 10.50 7.36 -9.61
N GLN A 167 10.16 6.20 -9.06
CA GLN A 167 10.98 5.50 -8.07
C GLN A 167 11.25 4.07 -8.50
N LYS A 168 12.47 3.60 -8.23
CA LYS A 168 12.93 2.26 -8.59
C LYS A 168 13.54 1.57 -7.38
N ARG A 169 13.35 0.25 -7.28
CA ARG A 169 14.07 -0.62 -6.33
C ARG A 169 14.32 -1.98 -6.95
N VAL A 170 15.39 -2.65 -6.56
CA VAL A 170 15.67 -4.03 -6.97
C VAL A 170 15.21 -4.98 -5.86
N LEU A 171 14.49 -6.03 -6.24
CA LEU A 171 14.12 -7.13 -5.37
C LEU A 171 14.82 -8.40 -5.86
N TYR A 172 15.70 -8.95 -5.04
CA TYR A 172 16.32 -10.25 -5.26
C TYR A 172 15.41 -11.35 -4.74
N LEU A 173 15.09 -12.33 -5.59
CA LEU A 173 14.21 -13.43 -5.20
C LEU A 173 14.98 -14.44 -4.34
N PRO A 174 14.49 -14.77 -3.14
CA PRO A 174 15.06 -15.89 -2.38
C PRO A 174 15.04 -17.16 -3.23
N GLU A 175 16.13 -17.92 -3.20
CA GLU A 175 16.33 -19.07 -4.10
C GLU A 175 15.19 -20.10 -4.01
N GLY A 176 14.71 -20.38 -2.81
CA GLY A 176 13.57 -21.27 -2.60
C GLY A 176 12.29 -20.79 -3.29
N LEU A 177 11.97 -19.49 -3.21
CA LEU A 177 10.82 -18.90 -3.91
C LEU A 177 11.04 -18.92 -5.43
N ARG A 178 12.25 -18.58 -5.90
CA ARG A 178 12.58 -18.58 -7.33
C ARG A 178 12.35 -19.96 -7.96
N ARG A 179 12.81 -21.03 -7.31
CA ARG A 179 12.61 -22.42 -7.79
C ARG A 179 11.15 -22.81 -7.88
N GLU A 180 10.35 -22.48 -6.86
CA GLU A 180 8.91 -22.78 -6.88
C GLU A 180 8.17 -21.99 -7.95
N LEU A 181 8.50 -20.70 -8.14
CA LEU A 181 7.95 -19.88 -9.22
C LEU A 181 8.31 -20.44 -10.60
N GLN A 182 9.54 -20.92 -10.81
CA GLN A 182 9.93 -21.59 -12.06
C GLN A 182 9.13 -22.88 -12.29
N GLY A 183 8.96 -23.69 -11.26
CA GLY A 183 8.13 -24.90 -11.34
C GLY A 183 6.69 -24.58 -11.74
N TYR A 184 6.12 -23.53 -11.15
CA TYR A 184 4.77 -23.05 -11.49
C TYR A 184 4.69 -22.51 -12.92
N ILE A 185 5.65 -21.68 -13.34
CA ILE A 185 5.76 -21.16 -14.72
C ILE A 185 5.75 -22.31 -15.73
N ASN A 186 6.50 -23.38 -15.46
CA ASN A 186 6.58 -24.54 -16.35
C ASN A 186 5.25 -25.32 -16.39
N ARG A 187 4.62 -25.57 -15.24
CA ARG A 187 3.33 -26.28 -15.17
C ARG A 187 2.20 -25.52 -15.86
N GLU A 188 2.20 -24.20 -15.74
CA GLU A 188 1.19 -23.32 -16.35
C GLU A 188 1.52 -22.93 -17.81
N GLY A 189 2.66 -23.40 -18.36
CA GLY A 189 3.06 -23.10 -19.73
C GLY A 189 3.31 -21.61 -20.00
N LEU A 190 3.85 -20.87 -19.03
CA LEU A 190 4.05 -19.42 -19.18
C LEU A 190 5.37 -19.12 -19.90
N HIS A 191 5.27 -18.46 -21.07
CA HIS A 191 6.44 -18.16 -21.90
C HIS A 191 7.07 -16.79 -21.65
N GLY A 192 6.30 -15.81 -21.15
CA GLY A 192 6.78 -14.44 -20.89
C GLY A 192 5.83 -13.62 -20.02
N GLY A 193 6.10 -12.32 -19.78
CA GLY A 193 5.17 -11.41 -19.09
C GLY A 193 4.83 -11.80 -17.64
N ALA A 194 3.76 -11.22 -17.07
CA ALA A 194 3.42 -11.41 -15.65
C ALA A 194 3.21 -12.90 -15.28
N VAL A 195 3.75 -13.32 -14.14
CA VAL A 195 3.63 -14.70 -13.62
C VAL A 195 2.20 -14.97 -13.13
N PHE A 196 1.62 -14.02 -12.40
CA PHE A 196 0.26 -14.13 -11.88
C PHE A 196 -0.73 -13.45 -12.82
N ARG A 197 -1.40 -14.25 -13.64
CA ARG A 197 -2.32 -13.77 -14.68
C ARG A 197 -3.79 -13.98 -14.31
N SER A 198 -4.65 -13.13 -14.86
CA SER A 198 -6.10 -13.34 -14.93
C SER A 198 -6.43 -14.44 -15.96
N LEU A 199 -7.70 -14.83 -16.04
CA LEU A 199 -8.19 -15.75 -17.07
C LEU A 199 -7.99 -15.20 -18.50
N GLU A 200 -7.98 -13.89 -18.65
CA GLU A 200 -7.78 -13.18 -19.92
C GLU A 200 -6.28 -13.06 -20.29
N GLY A 201 -5.37 -13.60 -19.47
CA GLY A 201 -3.93 -13.60 -19.73
C GLY A 201 -3.18 -12.34 -19.32
N GLY A 202 -3.88 -11.25 -18.97
CA GLY A 202 -3.30 -10.04 -18.41
C GLY A 202 -2.85 -10.20 -16.94
N PRO A 203 -2.14 -9.20 -16.37
CA PRO A 203 -1.78 -9.23 -14.95
C PRO A 203 -3.01 -9.33 -14.05
N MET A 204 -2.92 -10.11 -12.98
CA MET A 204 -4.03 -10.29 -12.06
C MET A 204 -4.43 -8.97 -11.37
N ALA A 205 -5.73 -8.68 -11.34
CA ALA A 205 -6.27 -7.52 -10.64
C ALA A 205 -6.02 -7.61 -9.13
N ARG A 206 -5.81 -6.45 -8.49
CA ARG A 206 -5.57 -6.38 -7.03
C ARG A 206 -6.74 -6.94 -6.23
N SER A 207 -7.98 -6.76 -6.69
CA SER A 207 -9.17 -7.34 -6.06
C SER A 207 -9.10 -8.87 -6.01
N SER A 208 -8.72 -9.51 -7.12
CA SER A 208 -8.53 -10.97 -7.18
C SER A 208 -7.42 -11.46 -6.26
N ILE A 209 -6.30 -10.72 -6.18
CA ILE A 209 -5.21 -11.03 -5.24
C ILE A 209 -5.71 -10.96 -3.80
N ASN A 210 -6.39 -9.88 -3.41
CA ASN A 210 -6.96 -9.72 -2.07
C ASN A 210 -7.93 -10.87 -1.75
N TYR A 211 -8.80 -11.22 -2.71
CA TYR A 211 -9.73 -12.33 -2.56
C TYR A 211 -9.03 -13.67 -2.32
N LEU A 212 -7.98 -13.98 -3.09
CA LEU A 212 -7.21 -15.22 -2.90
C LEU A 212 -6.53 -15.27 -1.53
N VAL A 213 -5.96 -14.16 -1.07
CA VAL A 213 -5.33 -14.08 0.26
C VAL A 213 -6.40 -14.22 1.36
N ALA A 214 -7.56 -13.57 1.21
CA ALA A 214 -8.64 -13.63 2.18
C ALA A 214 -9.24 -15.03 2.33
N ILE A 215 -9.44 -15.76 1.22
CA ILE A 215 -9.88 -17.16 1.27
C ILE A 215 -8.92 -18.00 2.10
N VAL A 216 -7.62 -17.92 1.80
CA VAL A 216 -6.61 -18.68 2.55
C VAL A 216 -6.57 -18.24 4.02
N GLY A 217 -6.72 -16.95 4.30
CA GLY A 217 -6.80 -16.41 5.66
C GLY A 217 -7.93 -17.01 6.48
N ARG A 218 -9.13 -17.06 5.90
CA ARG A 218 -10.32 -17.63 6.53
C ARG A 218 -10.14 -19.10 6.86
N GLU A 219 -9.68 -19.90 5.89
CA GLU A 219 -9.46 -21.33 6.10
C GLU A 219 -8.32 -21.58 7.11
N ALA A 220 -7.31 -20.71 7.15
CA ALA A 220 -6.22 -20.80 8.12
C ALA A 220 -6.61 -20.30 9.53
N HIS A 221 -7.85 -19.83 9.73
CA HIS A 221 -8.32 -19.16 10.94
C HIS A 221 -7.41 -18.00 11.38
N VAL A 222 -6.91 -17.24 10.41
CA VAL A 222 -6.18 -16.00 10.65
C VAL A 222 -7.15 -14.83 10.48
N ASP A 223 -7.12 -13.90 11.44
CA ASP A 223 -7.97 -12.70 11.41
C ASP A 223 -7.95 -11.98 10.05
N GLU A 224 -9.13 -11.62 9.54
CA GLU A 224 -9.27 -11.04 8.19
C GLU A 224 -8.56 -9.68 8.06
N GLY A 225 -8.42 -8.93 9.17
CA GLY A 225 -7.66 -7.68 9.22
C GLY A 225 -6.14 -7.89 9.08
N LYS A 226 -5.64 -9.06 9.49
CA LYS A 226 -4.23 -9.45 9.36
C LYS A 226 -3.90 -10.09 8.02
N ALA A 227 -4.75 -10.98 7.53
CA ALA A 227 -4.54 -11.77 6.31
C ALA A 227 -4.81 -10.95 5.03
N THR A 228 -4.00 -9.90 4.85
CA THR A 228 -4.08 -9.00 3.70
C THR A 228 -2.71 -8.84 3.04
N PRO A 229 -2.63 -8.46 1.75
CA PRO A 229 -1.36 -8.12 1.12
C PRO A 229 -0.56 -7.04 1.88
N ARG A 230 -1.25 -6.09 2.52
CA ARG A 230 -0.61 -5.07 3.38
C ARG A 230 -0.07 -5.69 4.67
N GLY A 231 -0.82 -6.58 5.31
CA GLY A 231 -0.38 -7.32 6.50
C GLY A 231 0.87 -8.17 6.22
N LEU A 232 0.88 -8.90 5.11
CA LEU A 232 2.04 -9.66 4.64
C LEU A 232 3.29 -8.80 4.45
N TRP A 233 3.13 -7.64 3.79
CA TRP A 233 4.24 -6.72 3.56
C TRP A 233 4.75 -6.10 4.87
N LYS A 234 3.85 -5.68 5.78
CA LYS A 234 4.23 -5.16 7.10
C LYS A 234 5.00 -6.21 7.91
N MET A 235 4.51 -7.45 7.96
CA MET A 235 5.22 -8.54 8.64
C MET A 235 6.63 -8.74 8.07
N TYR A 236 6.78 -8.68 6.74
CA TYR A 236 8.10 -8.78 6.11
C TYR A 236 9.02 -7.64 6.56
N GLN A 237 8.53 -6.40 6.56
CA GLN A 237 9.32 -5.24 7.01
C GLN A 237 9.75 -5.38 8.46
N ASN A 238 8.83 -5.76 9.35
CA ASN A 238 9.12 -5.95 10.78
C ASN A 238 10.17 -7.06 10.97
N THR A 239 10.08 -8.14 10.19
CA THR A 239 11.09 -9.22 10.19
C THR A 239 12.47 -8.68 9.77
N CYS A 240 12.55 -7.95 8.66
CA CYS A 240 13.82 -7.37 8.20
C CYS A 240 14.39 -6.32 9.18
N MET A 241 13.53 -5.56 9.83
CA MET A 241 13.93 -4.57 10.83
C MET A 241 14.55 -5.26 12.05
N GLY A 242 13.93 -6.34 12.55
CA GLY A 242 14.49 -7.15 13.63
C GLY A 242 15.87 -7.70 13.29
N ILE A 243 16.02 -8.34 12.12
CA ILE A 243 17.31 -8.88 11.66
C ILE A 243 18.39 -7.78 11.59
N ARG A 244 18.03 -6.58 11.09
CA ARG A 244 18.99 -5.46 11.03
C ARG A 244 19.36 -4.94 12.42
N ALA A 245 18.43 -4.89 13.35
CA ALA A 245 18.69 -4.49 14.73
C ALA A 245 19.66 -5.48 15.40
N ASP A 246 19.43 -6.78 15.23
CA ASP A 246 20.31 -7.82 15.77
C ASP A 246 21.73 -7.71 15.21
N VAL A 247 21.86 -7.54 13.89
CA VAL A 247 23.18 -7.33 13.25
C VAL A 247 23.86 -6.05 13.74
N SER A 248 23.09 -4.97 13.92
CA SER A 248 23.64 -3.70 14.42
C SER A 248 24.17 -3.85 15.86
N ALA A 249 23.44 -4.57 16.71
CA ALA A 249 23.87 -4.88 18.07
C ALA A 249 25.16 -5.73 18.09
N LEU A 250 25.30 -6.69 17.17
CA LEU A 250 26.53 -7.49 17.04
C LEU A 250 27.73 -6.64 16.60
N ILE A 251 27.54 -5.69 15.68
CA ILE A 251 28.59 -4.76 15.25
C ILE A 251 29.05 -3.90 16.43
N GLU A 252 28.09 -3.35 17.18
CA GLU A 252 28.38 -2.51 18.35
C GLU A 252 29.14 -3.30 19.43
N GLN A 253 28.68 -4.53 19.74
CA GLN A 253 29.38 -5.41 20.69
C GLN A 253 30.80 -5.74 20.26
N ALA A 254 31.03 -6.01 18.97
CA ALA A 254 32.36 -6.29 18.44
C ALA A 254 33.29 -5.07 18.61
N TYR A 255 32.79 -3.87 18.34
CA TYR A 255 33.54 -2.63 18.50
C TYR A 255 33.89 -2.36 19.97
N GLN A 256 32.93 -2.52 20.88
CA GLN A 256 33.16 -2.33 22.32
C GLN A 256 34.22 -3.28 22.88
N ARG A 257 34.27 -4.52 22.40
CA ARG A 257 35.32 -5.48 22.80
C ARG A 257 36.69 -5.04 22.32
N MET A 258 36.81 -4.63 21.06
CA MET A 258 38.07 -4.12 20.50
C MET A 258 38.57 -2.90 21.29
N MET A 259 37.69 -1.94 21.58
CA MET A 259 38.05 -0.76 22.39
C MET A 259 38.51 -1.13 23.81
N ALA A 260 37.88 -2.15 24.43
CA ALA A 260 38.29 -2.63 25.74
C ALA A 260 39.68 -3.29 25.72
N GLU A 261 39.99 -4.05 24.66
CA GLU A 261 41.33 -4.64 24.46
C GLU A 261 42.40 -3.57 24.24
N GLU A 262 42.11 -2.54 23.43
CA GLU A 262 42.99 -1.39 23.24
C GLU A 262 43.26 -0.67 24.57
N GLN A 263 42.21 -0.43 25.37
CA GLN A 263 42.32 0.20 26.68
C GLN A 263 43.18 -0.63 27.65
N LEU A 264 43.10 -1.96 27.61
CA LEU A 264 43.94 -2.83 28.44
C LEU A 264 45.41 -2.87 27.97
N ALA A 265 45.66 -2.69 26.67
CA ALA A 265 47.01 -2.83 26.12
C ALA A 265 47.83 -1.52 26.18
N VAL A 266 47.19 -0.38 25.91
CA VAL A 266 47.86 0.92 25.75
C VAL A 266 47.10 2.06 26.45
N GLY A 267 46.12 1.73 27.29
CA GLY A 267 45.36 2.73 28.04
C GLY A 267 46.25 3.52 29.00
N TRP A 268 45.84 4.75 29.29
CA TRP A 268 46.59 5.66 30.17
C TRP A 268 46.83 5.09 31.58
N ASP A 269 45.90 4.26 32.06
CA ASP A 269 45.93 3.63 33.38
C ASP A 269 46.29 2.13 33.33
N ALA A 270 46.79 1.64 32.19
CA ALA A 270 47.14 0.23 31.95
C ALA A 270 48.52 -0.16 32.50
#